data_AF-A0A3D9SV05-F1
#
_entry.id   AF-A0A3D9SV05-F1
#
_cell.length_a   1.000
_cell.length_b   1.000
_cell.length_c   1.000
_cell.angle_alpha   90.00
_cell.angle_beta   90.00
_cell.angle_gamma   90.00
#
_symmetry.space_group_name_H-M   'P 1'
#
loop_
_entity.id
_entity.type
_entity.pdbx_description
1 polymer ?
#
loop_
_entity_poly.entity_id
_entity_poly.type
_entity_poly.pdbx_seq_one_letter_code
_entity_poly.pdbx_strand_id
1 'polypeptide(L)'
;MGVGVAAGFRDVPLIRSDRCGWTSLLSCDVVLGDGGRRLLDLADGWTGRWWARWKTAGADVHIPVRDLAASVPAGTRPVRSFTWSTRQRHRPGLAYLVSTRRHHGFESIAEQRVLLALDFAGELVDVLPQPFCLRFTTRGMGPAEHTPDFLAVSRQGVDLIDVRPAGRVRDEDLVKFAAAAEAALACGWRYVLVTGWKPNTVTTIDTLSSQRRPLRDVLGVQAALLEEAAAGGARTLAALVARTALPAVARAHLLHLLWHRRLGVDLARPLTDSSAVWPAGGGQES
;
A
#
# COMPACT_ATOMS: atom_id res chain seq x y z
N MET A 1 -12.38 49.37 2.86
CA MET A 1 -11.47 48.52 2.08
C MET A 1 -11.32 47.19 2.81
N GLY A 2 -12.11 46.19 2.44
CA GLY A 2 -12.00 44.84 2.99
C GLY A 2 -10.99 44.05 2.17
N VAL A 3 -9.89 43.62 2.80
CA VAL A 3 -8.89 42.77 2.16
C VAL A 3 -9.40 41.33 2.26
N GLY A 4 -10.00 40.84 1.17
CA GLY A 4 -10.36 39.43 1.03
C GLY A 4 -9.11 38.60 0.80
N VAL A 5 -8.76 37.77 1.77
CA VAL A 5 -7.71 36.74 1.59
C VAL A 5 -8.32 35.63 0.74
N ALA A 6 -8.07 35.67 -0.56
CA ALA A 6 -8.29 34.53 -1.43
C ALA A 6 -7.33 33.42 -1.00
N ALA A 7 -7.85 32.43 -0.27
CA ALA A 7 -7.16 31.17 -0.05
C ALA A 7 -7.00 30.49 -1.42
N GLY A 8 -5.83 30.67 -2.04
CA GLY A 8 -5.49 29.96 -3.26
C GLY A 8 -5.55 28.47 -3.00
N PHE A 9 -6.53 27.79 -3.57
CA PHE A 9 -6.50 26.34 -3.73
C PHE A 9 -5.24 26.03 -4.53
N ARG A 10 -4.19 25.54 -3.85
CA ARG A 10 -3.06 24.94 -4.56
C ARG A 10 -3.64 23.86 -5.45
N ASP A 11 -3.34 23.92 -6.74
CA ASP A 11 -3.82 22.93 -7.68
C ASP A 11 -3.17 21.59 -7.30
N VAL A 12 -3.97 20.68 -6.75
CA VAL A 12 -3.47 19.38 -6.30
C VAL A 12 -3.29 18.54 -7.56
N PRO A 13 -2.09 17.99 -7.82
CA PRO A 13 -1.84 17.24 -9.04
C PRO A 13 -2.73 16.01 -9.10
N LEU A 14 -3.27 15.75 -10.29
CA LEU A 14 -4.10 14.59 -10.63
C LEU A 14 -3.41 13.28 -10.21
N ILE A 15 -4.13 12.42 -9.48
CA ILE A 15 -3.70 11.06 -9.18
C ILE A 15 -4.63 10.09 -9.91
N ARG A 16 -4.18 9.60 -11.07
CA ARG A 16 -4.96 8.69 -11.91
C ARG A 16 -5.13 7.32 -11.27
N SER A 17 -6.35 6.98 -10.85
CA SER A 17 -6.63 5.68 -10.21
C SER A 17 -6.36 4.48 -11.13
N ASP A 18 -6.45 4.65 -12.45
CA ASP A 18 -6.20 3.60 -13.44
C ASP A 18 -4.71 3.29 -13.64
N ARG A 19 -3.81 4.19 -13.26
CA ARG A 19 -2.36 4.08 -13.51
C ARG A 19 -1.47 4.22 -12.27
N CYS A 20 -1.99 4.69 -11.14
CA CYS A 20 -1.17 4.93 -9.95
C CYS A 20 -0.50 3.64 -9.42
N GLY A 21 0.76 3.75 -9.01
CA GLY A 21 1.39 2.77 -8.13
C GLY A 21 1.03 3.04 -6.67
N TRP A 22 1.08 2.02 -5.81
CA TRP A 22 0.64 2.16 -4.41
C TRP A 22 1.47 3.21 -3.64
N THR A 23 2.78 3.30 -3.91
CA THR A 23 3.67 4.28 -3.27
C THR A 23 3.34 5.73 -3.64
N SER A 24 2.74 5.96 -4.82
CA SER A 24 2.32 7.30 -5.26
C SER A 24 1.15 7.87 -4.43
N LEU A 25 0.48 7.02 -3.65
CA LEU A 25 -0.63 7.38 -2.76
C LEU A 25 -0.15 7.86 -1.39
N LEU A 26 1.12 7.62 -1.05
CA LEU A 26 1.70 7.95 0.25
C LEU A 26 1.93 9.46 0.38
N SER A 27 1.79 9.98 1.61
CA SER A 27 2.27 11.33 1.92
C SER A 27 3.78 11.29 2.17
N CYS A 28 4.51 12.29 1.67
CA CYS A 28 5.97 12.38 1.83
C CYS A 28 6.34 13.14 3.11
N ASP A 29 5.74 12.79 4.24
CA ASP A 29 5.89 13.60 5.47
C ASP A 29 7.17 13.28 6.24
N VAL A 30 7.75 12.11 6.02
CA VAL A 30 8.98 11.66 6.69
C VAL A 30 9.98 11.16 5.66
N VAL A 31 11.07 11.91 5.50
CA VAL A 31 12.28 11.43 4.83
C VAL A 31 13.16 10.83 5.92
N LEU A 32 13.55 9.56 5.75
CA LEU A 32 14.58 8.97 6.60
C LEU A 32 15.88 9.75 6.39
N GLY A 33 16.21 10.61 7.33
CA GLY A 33 17.51 11.29 7.35
C GLY A 33 18.64 10.32 7.71
N ASP A 34 19.88 10.75 7.51
CA ASP A 34 21.07 9.94 7.78
C ASP A 34 21.31 9.63 9.26
N GLY A 35 20.58 10.26 10.19
CA GLY A 35 20.82 10.13 11.63
C GLY A 35 20.78 8.69 12.13
N GLY A 36 19.73 7.94 11.76
CA GLY A 36 19.61 6.52 12.13
C GLY A 36 20.69 5.66 11.48
N ARG A 37 21.01 5.95 10.22
CA ARG A 37 22.04 5.22 9.45
C ARG A 37 23.44 5.39 10.05
N ARG A 38 23.80 6.58 10.53
CA ARG A 38 25.12 6.86 11.14
C ARG A 38 25.39 6.05 12.41
N LEU A 39 24.33 5.57 13.06
CA LEU A 39 24.39 4.72 14.25
C LEU A 39 24.55 3.23 13.91
N LEU A 40 24.45 2.83 12.64
CA LEU A 40 24.60 1.44 12.22
C LEU A 40 26.08 1.06 12.07
N ASP A 41 26.41 -0.16 12.47
CA ASP A 41 27.72 -0.76 12.16
C ASP A 41 27.66 -1.45 10.78
N LEU A 42 27.97 -0.66 9.75
CA LEU A 42 28.04 -1.08 8.35
C LEU A 42 29.48 -1.37 7.89
N ALA A 43 30.40 -1.75 8.80
CA ALA A 43 31.77 -2.10 8.42
C ALA A 43 31.82 -3.33 7.49
N ASP A 44 32.92 -3.51 6.75
CA ASP A 44 33.06 -4.56 5.74
C ASP A 44 32.56 -5.94 6.22
N GLY A 45 31.75 -6.59 5.38
CA GLY A 45 31.10 -7.86 5.71
C GLY A 45 29.89 -7.78 6.63
N TRP A 46 29.33 -6.59 6.91
CA TRP A 46 28.14 -6.44 7.76
C TRP A 46 26.95 -7.28 7.28
N THR A 47 26.78 -7.46 5.96
CA THR A 47 25.72 -8.29 5.37
C THR A 47 25.83 -9.77 5.73
N GLY A 48 27.00 -10.23 6.18
CA GLY A 48 27.19 -11.57 6.76
C GLY A 48 27.03 -11.62 8.28
N ARG A 49 27.23 -10.49 8.98
CA ARG A 49 27.06 -10.39 10.44
C ARG A 49 25.59 -10.21 10.84
N TRP A 50 24.85 -9.45 10.05
CA TRP A 50 23.43 -9.25 10.23
C TRP A 50 22.67 -10.44 9.65
N TRP A 51 21.56 -10.79 10.29
CA TRP A 51 20.74 -11.93 9.85
C TRP A 51 19.26 -11.66 10.10
N ALA A 52 18.43 -12.27 9.28
CA ALA A 52 17.00 -12.31 9.47
C ALA A 52 16.56 -13.69 9.95
N ARG A 53 15.72 -13.71 10.97
CA ARG A 53 15.04 -14.91 11.44
C ARG A 53 13.66 -15.02 10.84
N TRP A 54 13.46 -16.09 10.09
CA TRP A 54 12.20 -16.48 9.48
C TRP A 54 11.55 -17.57 10.32
N LYS A 55 10.25 -17.42 10.61
CA LYS A 55 9.48 -18.52 11.18
C LYS A 55 8.92 -19.37 10.05
N THR A 56 9.16 -20.68 10.09
CA THR A 56 8.56 -21.63 9.13
C THR A 56 7.64 -22.60 9.87
N ALA A 57 7.01 -23.51 9.13
CA ALA A 57 6.17 -24.55 9.73
C ALA A 57 6.95 -25.55 10.60
N GLY A 58 8.24 -25.78 10.31
CA GLY A 58 9.07 -26.78 11.00
C GLY A 58 10.00 -26.19 12.06
N ALA A 59 10.74 -25.13 11.73
CA ALA A 59 11.70 -24.49 12.63
C ALA A 59 11.99 -23.03 12.24
N ASP A 60 12.60 -22.28 13.16
CA ASP A 60 13.13 -20.96 12.86
C ASP A 60 14.38 -21.10 11.97
N VAL A 61 14.43 -20.33 10.88
CA VAL A 61 15.54 -20.31 9.93
C VAL A 61 16.25 -18.97 10.03
N HIS A 62 17.57 -18.99 10.15
CA HIS A 62 18.41 -17.80 10.26
C HIS A 62 19.18 -17.63 8.97
N ILE A 63 18.98 -16.49 8.29
CA ILE A 63 19.57 -16.22 6.98
C ILE A 63 20.37 -14.92 7.08
N PRO A 64 21.68 -14.94 6.75
CA PRO A 64 22.48 -13.72 6.66
C PRO A 64 21.89 -12.74 5.64
N VAL A 65 22.01 -11.44 5.87
CA VAL A 65 21.45 -10.42 4.97
C VAL A 65 21.89 -10.59 3.52
N ARG A 66 23.16 -10.96 3.29
CA ARG A 66 23.71 -11.22 1.94
C ARG A 66 22.99 -12.32 1.16
N ASP A 67 22.32 -13.24 1.86
CA ASP A 67 21.69 -14.44 1.27
C ASP A 67 20.15 -14.33 1.22
N LEU A 68 19.56 -13.26 1.79
CA LEU A 68 18.11 -13.11 1.94
C LEU A 68 17.35 -13.08 0.63
N ALA A 69 17.87 -12.40 -0.39
CA ALA A 69 17.21 -12.28 -1.69
C ALA A 69 17.06 -13.64 -2.40
N ALA A 70 18.03 -14.55 -2.21
CA ALA A 70 18.06 -15.84 -2.87
C ALA A 70 17.32 -16.95 -2.10
N SER A 71 16.98 -16.71 -0.83
CA SER A 71 16.68 -17.79 0.12
C SER A 71 15.38 -17.59 0.91
N VAL A 72 14.33 -17.00 0.32
CA VAL A 72 13.04 -16.87 1.02
C VAL A 72 12.48 -18.27 1.34
N PRO A 73 12.33 -18.66 2.62
CA PRO A 73 11.92 -20.02 2.96
C PRO A 73 10.49 -20.33 2.55
N ALA A 74 10.28 -21.51 1.98
CA ALA A 74 8.93 -22.03 1.74
C ALA A 74 8.17 -22.21 3.06
N GLY A 75 6.87 -21.94 3.05
CA GLY A 75 6.02 -22.12 4.24
C GLY A 75 6.30 -21.11 5.36
N THR A 76 6.80 -19.92 5.03
CA THR A 76 7.00 -18.82 5.98
C THR A 76 5.70 -18.46 6.70
N ARG A 77 5.81 -18.15 7.99
CA ARG A 77 4.74 -17.70 8.89
C ARG A 77 5.12 -16.35 9.52
N PRO A 78 4.14 -15.53 9.92
CA PRO A 78 4.40 -14.30 10.65
C PRO A 78 5.26 -14.54 11.89
N VAL A 79 6.25 -13.69 12.12
CA VAL A 79 7.17 -13.84 13.27
C VAL A 79 6.44 -13.74 14.61
N ARG A 80 5.38 -12.95 14.70
CA ARG A 80 4.53 -12.89 15.90
C ARG A 80 3.16 -13.47 15.57
N SER A 81 2.61 -14.24 16.51
CA SER A 81 1.21 -14.64 16.46
C SER A 81 0.35 -13.41 16.73
N PHE A 82 -0.67 -13.17 15.90
CA PHE A 82 -1.68 -12.14 16.16
C PHE A 82 -2.30 -12.38 17.54
N THR A 83 -1.96 -11.53 18.50
CA THR A 83 -2.52 -11.64 19.86
C THR A 83 -3.79 -10.80 19.91
N TRP A 84 -4.93 -11.46 20.15
CA TRP A 84 -6.19 -10.80 20.44
C TRP A 84 -6.29 -10.51 21.94
N SER A 85 -6.54 -9.25 22.32
CA SER A 85 -6.93 -8.90 23.70
C SER A 85 -8.02 -7.83 23.72
N THR A 86 -9.01 -8.01 24.59
CA THR A 86 -10.20 -7.14 24.74
C THR A 86 -9.87 -5.71 25.17
N ARG A 87 -8.63 -5.44 25.62
CA ARG A 87 -8.15 -4.10 26.01
C ARG A 87 -7.19 -3.47 24.99
N GLN A 88 -6.89 -4.14 23.88
CA GLN A 88 -6.02 -3.56 22.85
C GLN A 88 -6.73 -2.41 22.15
N ARG A 89 -6.05 -1.25 22.05
CA ARG A 89 -6.50 -0.10 21.24
C ARG A 89 -6.40 -0.36 19.72
N HIS A 90 -5.78 -1.47 19.34
CA HIS A 90 -5.46 -1.90 18.00
C HIS A 90 -6.39 -3.08 17.70
N ARG A 91 -7.05 -3.10 16.53
CA ARG A 91 -7.94 -4.19 16.12
C ARG A 91 -7.16 -5.10 15.17
N PRO A 92 -6.47 -6.14 15.67
CA PRO A 92 -5.86 -7.12 14.78
C PRO A 92 -6.95 -7.81 13.97
N GLY A 93 -6.65 -8.17 12.74
CA GLY A 93 -7.65 -8.72 11.85
C GLY A 93 -7.04 -9.40 10.63
N LEU A 94 -7.93 -9.90 9.78
CA LEU A 94 -7.59 -10.55 8.52
C LEU A 94 -8.18 -9.72 7.37
N ALA A 95 -7.34 -9.24 6.46
CA ALA A 95 -7.76 -8.58 5.24
C ALA A 95 -7.75 -9.59 4.10
N TYR A 96 -8.92 -9.82 3.49
CA TYR A 96 -8.99 -10.58 2.24
C TYR A 96 -8.54 -9.71 1.08
N LEU A 97 -7.50 -10.14 0.36
CA LEU A 97 -6.99 -9.49 -0.84
C LEU A 97 -7.43 -10.25 -2.08
N VAL A 98 -7.97 -9.53 -3.05
CA VAL A 98 -8.47 -10.09 -4.32
C VAL A 98 -7.30 -10.60 -5.17
N SER A 99 -6.17 -9.88 -5.16
CA SER A 99 -4.97 -10.21 -5.93
C SER A 99 -4.36 -11.55 -5.53
N THR A 100 -4.36 -11.85 -4.22
CA THR A 100 -3.77 -13.10 -3.69
C THR A 100 -4.80 -14.18 -3.38
N ARG A 101 -6.10 -13.83 -3.41
CA ARG A 101 -7.25 -14.68 -3.03
C ARG A 101 -7.13 -15.31 -1.64
N ARG A 102 -6.46 -14.63 -0.71
CA ARG A 102 -6.17 -15.11 0.64
C ARG A 102 -6.37 -14.00 1.67
N HIS A 103 -6.44 -14.42 2.93
CA HIS A 103 -6.46 -13.52 4.07
C HIS A 103 -5.03 -13.24 4.54
N HIS A 104 -4.75 -11.96 4.77
CA HIS A 104 -3.47 -11.46 5.26
C HIS A 104 -3.70 -10.74 6.57
N GLY A 105 -2.91 -11.07 7.58
CA GLY A 105 -3.08 -10.49 8.90
C GLY A 105 -2.50 -9.09 8.99
N PHE A 106 -3.11 -8.27 9.85
CA PHE A 106 -2.65 -6.93 10.22
C PHE A 106 -2.92 -6.71 11.71
N GLU A 107 -2.13 -5.87 12.37
CA GLU A 107 -2.27 -5.50 13.77
C GLU A 107 -2.89 -4.10 13.96
N SER A 108 -2.90 -3.27 12.91
CA SER A 108 -3.43 -1.91 12.98
C SER A 108 -4.26 -1.49 11.76
N ILE A 109 -5.10 -0.46 11.93
CA ILE A 109 -5.84 0.16 10.80
C ILE A 109 -4.87 0.75 9.77
N ALA A 110 -3.70 1.23 10.20
CA ALA A 110 -2.70 1.77 9.29
C ALA A 110 -2.14 0.65 8.36
N GLU A 111 -1.83 -0.51 8.93
CA GLU A 111 -1.43 -1.70 8.18
C GLU A 111 -2.53 -2.23 7.26
N GLN A 112 -3.78 -2.27 7.73
CA GLN A 112 -4.93 -2.65 6.89
C GLN A 112 -5.04 -1.78 5.63
N ARG A 113 -4.79 -0.47 5.77
CA ARG A 113 -4.80 0.47 4.65
C ARG A 113 -3.66 0.22 3.66
N VAL A 114 -2.49 -0.24 4.12
CA VAL A 114 -1.39 -0.65 3.24
C VAL A 114 -1.81 -1.87 2.42
N LEU A 115 -2.38 -2.89 3.05
CA LEU A 115 -2.87 -4.08 2.34
C LEU A 115 -3.95 -3.71 1.30
N LEU A 116 -4.86 -2.80 1.64
CA LEU A 116 -5.88 -2.30 0.73
C LEU A 116 -5.28 -1.57 -0.48
N ALA A 117 -4.30 -0.69 -0.26
CA ALA A 117 -3.63 0.04 -1.34
C ALA A 117 -2.80 -0.88 -2.25
N LEU A 118 -2.14 -1.88 -1.68
CA LEU A 118 -1.41 -2.91 -2.44
C LEU A 118 -2.35 -3.72 -3.33
N ASP A 119 -3.51 -4.14 -2.81
CA ASP A 119 -4.51 -4.91 -3.56
C ASP A 119 -5.14 -4.08 -4.68
N PHE A 120 -5.40 -2.80 -4.42
CA PHE A 120 -5.92 -1.87 -5.43
C PHE A 120 -4.91 -1.57 -6.55
N ALA A 121 -3.60 -1.55 -6.24
CA ALA A 121 -2.58 -1.19 -7.22
C ALA A 121 -2.41 -2.22 -8.37
N GLY A 122 -3.04 -3.40 -8.27
CA GLY A 122 -3.18 -4.36 -9.38
C GLY A 122 -1.94 -5.17 -9.74
N GLU A 123 -0.80 -4.92 -9.10
CA GLU A 123 0.47 -5.60 -9.41
C GLU A 123 0.92 -6.60 -8.33
N LEU A 124 0.14 -6.77 -7.26
CA LEU A 124 0.49 -7.61 -6.11
C LEU A 124 0.43 -9.10 -6.47
N VAL A 125 1.53 -9.80 -6.27
CA VAL A 125 1.64 -11.27 -6.41
C VAL A 125 1.44 -11.94 -5.05
N ASP A 126 2.14 -11.47 -4.03
CA ASP A 126 1.96 -11.92 -2.65
C ASP A 126 2.37 -10.84 -1.64
N VAL A 127 1.93 -11.00 -0.39
CA VAL A 127 2.38 -10.17 0.73
C VAL A 127 2.56 -11.03 1.97
N LEU A 128 3.68 -10.87 2.66
CA LEU A 128 4.00 -11.57 3.89
C LEU A 128 3.94 -10.58 5.07
N PRO A 129 2.95 -10.71 5.97
CA PRO A 129 2.95 -9.94 7.21
C PRO A 129 4.04 -10.42 8.15
N GLN A 130 4.78 -9.46 8.75
CA GLN A 130 5.88 -9.69 9.67
C GLN A 130 6.84 -10.80 9.19
N PRO A 131 7.48 -10.59 8.02
CA PRO A 131 8.15 -11.64 7.26
C PRO A 131 9.31 -12.28 8.04
N PHE A 132 10.09 -11.46 8.76
CA PHE A 132 11.26 -11.89 9.53
C PHE A 132 11.63 -10.90 10.64
N CYS A 133 12.41 -11.36 11.61
CA CYS A 133 13.07 -10.48 12.59
C CYS A 133 14.51 -10.22 12.13
N LEU A 134 14.82 -8.99 11.74
CA LEU A 134 16.16 -8.52 11.43
C LEU A 134 16.93 -8.27 12.72
N ARG A 135 18.07 -8.94 12.86
CA ARG A 135 19.08 -8.66 13.89
C ARG A 135 20.24 -7.91 13.27
N PHE A 136 20.58 -6.76 13.85
CA PHE A 136 21.59 -5.85 13.32
C PHE A 136 22.46 -5.27 14.42
N THR A 137 23.63 -4.76 14.06
CA THR A 137 24.60 -4.16 14.98
C THR A 137 24.62 -2.64 14.86
N THR A 138 24.78 -1.97 16.00
CA THR A 138 24.91 -0.51 16.08
C THR A 138 26.29 -0.12 16.60
N ARG A 139 26.69 1.12 16.33
CA ARG A 139 27.90 1.73 16.89
C ARG A 139 27.63 2.13 18.34
N GLY A 140 28.21 1.41 19.28
CA GLY A 140 28.22 1.77 20.70
C GLY A 140 26.91 1.50 21.48
N MET A 141 25.81 1.07 20.83
CA MET A 141 24.55 0.74 21.53
C MET A 141 24.26 -0.78 21.57
N GLY A 142 25.16 -1.62 21.05
CA GLY A 142 25.01 -3.08 21.03
C GLY A 142 24.11 -3.60 19.90
N PRO A 143 23.80 -4.92 19.89
CA PRO A 143 22.91 -5.50 18.91
C PRO A 143 21.45 -5.11 19.16
N ALA A 144 20.69 -4.93 18.09
CA ALA A 144 19.28 -4.58 18.12
C ALA A 144 18.46 -5.45 17.17
N GLU A 145 17.14 -5.42 17.35
CA GLU A 145 16.18 -6.20 16.57
C GLU A 145 15.08 -5.31 15.99
N HIS A 146 14.63 -5.67 14.80
CA HIS A 146 13.50 -5.05 14.13
C HIS A 146 12.69 -6.09 13.35
N THR A 147 11.37 -5.96 13.32
CA THR A 147 10.49 -6.81 12.52
C THR A 147 9.71 -5.89 11.58
N PRO A 148 10.02 -5.89 10.28
CA PRO A 148 9.25 -5.14 9.29
C PRO A 148 7.78 -5.58 9.28
N ASP A 149 6.86 -4.69 8.94
CA ASP A 149 5.43 -5.01 8.96
C ASP A 149 5.01 -5.88 7.77
N PHE A 150 5.55 -5.64 6.57
CA PHE A 150 5.25 -6.44 5.38
C PHE A 150 6.45 -6.64 4.46
N LEU A 151 6.47 -7.77 3.75
CA LEU A 151 7.23 -7.96 2.52
C LEU A 151 6.22 -8.16 1.38
N ALA A 152 6.08 -7.18 0.50
CA ALA A 152 5.17 -7.25 -0.65
C ALA A 152 5.96 -7.61 -1.91
N VAL A 153 5.50 -8.66 -2.60
CA VAL A 153 6.03 -9.09 -3.89
C VAL A 153 5.06 -8.66 -4.97
N SER A 154 5.53 -7.87 -5.93
CA SER A 154 4.74 -7.40 -7.05
C SER A 154 5.45 -7.70 -8.37
N ARG A 155 4.77 -7.51 -9.50
CA ARG A 155 5.41 -7.61 -10.83
C ARG A 155 6.51 -6.57 -11.05
N GLN A 156 6.54 -5.50 -10.26
CA GLN A 156 7.56 -4.45 -10.34
C GLN A 156 8.78 -4.72 -9.45
N GLY A 157 8.73 -5.73 -8.59
CA GLY A 157 9.77 -6.04 -7.62
C GLY A 157 9.23 -6.26 -6.21
N VAL A 158 10.13 -6.22 -5.24
CA VAL A 158 9.87 -6.51 -3.83
C VAL A 158 9.99 -5.24 -3.00
N ASP A 159 8.98 -4.99 -2.17
CA ASP A 159 8.92 -3.89 -1.22
C ASP A 159 9.00 -4.43 0.22
N LEU A 160 10.00 -4.01 0.98
CA LEU A 160 10.06 -4.18 2.43
C LEU A 160 9.43 -2.96 3.09
N ILE A 161 8.38 -3.17 3.88
CA ILE A 161 7.49 -2.10 4.31
C ILE A 161 7.42 -2.04 5.83
N ASP A 162 7.61 -0.84 6.36
CA ASP A 162 7.30 -0.47 7.74
C ASP A 162 6.15 0.54 7.75
N VAL A 163 5.24 0.43 8.73
CA VAL A 163 4.04 1.25 8.86
C VAL A 163 4.08 1.98 10.19
N ARG A 164 4.37 3.27 10.15
CA ARG A 164 4.48 4.10 11.35
C ARG A 164 3.88 5.47 11.10
N PRO A 165 2.63 5.75 11.54
CA PRO A 165 2.02 7.06 11.38
C PRO A 165 2.95 8.19 11.86
N ALA A 166 3.06 9.28 11.11
CA ALA A 166 4.09 10.32 11.30
C ALA A 166 4.20 10.81 12.76
N GLY A 167 3.08 11.08 13.43
CA GLY A 167 3.06 11.50 14.85
C GLY A 167 3.42 10.42 15.88
N ARG A 168 3.83 9.23 15.44
CA ARG A 168 4.28 8.11 16.28
C ARG A 168 5.70 7.67 15.99
N VAL A 169 6.38 8.29 15.02
CA VAL A 169 7.80 8.03 14.75
C VAL A 169 8.61 8.61 15.90
N ARG A 170 9.47 7.80 16.50
CA ARG A 170 10.39 8.21 17.58
C ARG A 170 11.83 8.03 17.11
N ASP A 171 12.77 8.72 17.75
CA ASP A 171 14.19 8.65 17.38
C ASP A 171 14.75 7.21 17.41
N GLU A 172 14.32 6.40 18.39
CA GLU A 172 14.69 4.98 18.47
C GLU A 172 14.15 4.13 17.31
N ASP A 173 13.06 4.55 16.67
CA ASP A 173 12.48 3.87 15.52
C ASP A 173 13.32 4.16 14.26
N LEU A 174 13.99 5.34 14.17
CA LEU A 174 14.80 5.74 13.01
C LEU A 174 15.99 4.81 12.76
N VAL A 175 16.64 4.32 13.82
CA VAL A 175 17.76 3.36 13.68
C VAL A 175 17.28 2.03 13.10
N LYS A 176 16.11 1.56 13.53
CA LYS A 176 15.49 0.33 13.04
C LYS A 176 15.07 0.44 11.58
N PHE A 177 14.44 1.57 11.21
CA PHE A 177 14.06 1.85 9.83
C PHE A 177 15.29 1.98 8.92
N ALA A 178 16.37 2.60 9.39
CA ALA A 178 17.62 2.66 8.64
C ALA A 178 18.23 1.26 8.46
N ALA A 179 18.22 0.40 9.49
CA ALA A 179 18.70 -0.98 9.38
C ALA A 179 17.87 -1.80 8.37
N ALA A 180 16.55 -1.64 8.39
CA ALA A 180 15.65 -2.28 7.43
C ALA A 180 15.90 -1.79 6.00
N ALA A 181 16.14 -0.49 5.81
CA ALA A 181 16.47 0.09 4.52
C ALA A 181 17.79 -0.45 3.96
N GLU A 182 18.84 -0.56 4.78
CA GLU A 182 20.12 -1.16 4.37
C GLU A 182 19.96 -2.64 4.02
N ALA A 183 19.21 -3.40 4.82
CA ALA A 183 18.95 -4.81 4.53
C ALA A 183 18.17 -4.99 3.22
N ALA A 184 17.14 -4.17 2.98
CA ALA A 184 16.38 -4.18 1.73
C ALA A 184 17.28 -3.84 0.53
N LEU A 185 18.11 -2.79 0.66
CA LEU A 185 19.05 -2.38 -0.38
C LEU A 185 20.04 -3.51 -0.73
N ALA A 186 20.60 -4.18 0.28
CA ALA A 186 21.50 -5.32 0.08
C ALA A 186 20.82 -6.50 -0.64
N CYS A 187 19.49 -6.62 -0.53
CA CYS A 187 18.69 -7.63 -1.21
C CYS A 187 18.21 -7.20 -2.61
N GLY A 188 18.49 -5.97 -3.04
CA GLY A 188 17.90 -5.39 -4.26
C GLY A 188 16.39 -5.10 -4.13
N TRP A 189 15.87 -5.02 -2.91
CA TRP A 189 14.47 -4.67 -2.63
C TRP A 189 14.34 -3.16 -2.41
N ARG A 190 13.13 -2.63 -2.62
CA ARG A 190 12.83 -1.26 -2.20
C ARG A 190 12.39 -1.25 -0.75
N TYR A 191 12.83 -0.25 0.00
CA TYR A 191 12.33 0.00 1.34
C TYR A 191 11.29 1.12 1.32
N VAL A 192 10.16 0.93 1.99
CA VAL A 192 9.09 1.92 2.08
C VAL A 192 8.63 2.08 3.52
N LEU A 193 8.78 3.29 4.06
CA LEU A 193 8.18 3.68 5.34
C LEU A 193 6.85 4.41 5.09
N VAL A 194 5.76 3.82 5.53
CA VAL A 194 4.41 4.38 5.40
C VAL A 194 4.08 5.22 6.65
N THR A 195 4.11 6.55 6.50
CA THR A 195 3.79 7.49 7.58
C THR A 195 2.42 8.14 7.45
N GLY A 196 1.82 8.06 6.28
CA GLY A 196 0.53 8.65 5.97
C GLY A 196 0.14 8.47 4.50
N TRP A 197 -1.00 9.04 4.15
CA TRP A 197 -1.60 8.95 2.83
C TRP A 197 -1.93 10.34 2.33
N LYS A 198 -1.80 10.56 1.02
CA LYS A 198 -2.30 11.79 0.41
C LYS A 198 -3.81 11.91 0.66
N PRO A 199 -4.34 13.15 0.81
CA PRO A 199 -5.76 13.36 1.04
C PRO A 199 -6.63 12.61 0.03
N ASN A 200 -7.81 12.13 0.49
CA ASN A 200 -8.83 11.43 -0.30
C ASN A 200 -8.46 10.06 -0.86
N THR A 201 -7.18 9.75 -1.08
CA THR A 201 -6.73 8.53 -1.77
C THR A 201 -7.27 7.25 -1.15
N VAL A 202 -6.91 6.95 0.10
CA VAL A 202 -7.34 5.73 0.79
C VAL A 202 -8.83 5.70 1.06
N THR A 203 -9.46 6.83 1.39
CA THR A 203 -10.92 6.89 1.59
C THR A 203 -11.67 6.52 0.32
N THR A 204 -11.19 7.00 -0.83
CA THR A 204 -11.75 6.64 -2.13
C THR A 204 -11.53 5.17 -2.41
N ILE A 205 -10.31 4.66 -2.27
CA ILE A 205 -10.00 3.24 -2.48
C ILE A 205 -10.83 2.34 -1.56
N ASP A 206 -11.03 2.71 -0.29
CA ASP A 206 -11.86 1.98 0.66
C ASP A 206 -13.33 1.92 0.20
N THR A 207 -13.84 3.03 -0.34
CA THR A 207 -15.18 3.08 -0.95
C THR A 207 -15.29 2.13 -2.15
N LEU A 208 -14.30 2.17 -3.06
CA LEU A 208 -14.24 1.27 -4.23
C LEU A 208 -14.14 -0.20 -3.80
N SER A 209 -13.48 -0.47 -2.68
CA SER A 209 -13.25 -1.81 -2.14
C SER A 209 -14.56 -2.55 -1.84
N SER A 210 -15.68 -1.85 -1.66
CA SER A 210 -17.00 -2.45 -1.47
C SER A 210 -17.42 -3.34 -2.65
N GLN A 211 -16.92 -3.06 -3.86
CA GLN A 211 -17.24 -3.78 -5.09
C GLN A 211 -16.04 -4.55 -5.67
N ARG A 212 -15.07 -4.91 -4.84
CA ARG A 212 -13.83 -5.59 -5.27
C ARG A 212 -13.97 -7.07 -5.64
N ARG A 213 -15.03 -7.72 -5.17
CA ARG A 213 -15.27 -9.15 -5.44
C ARG A 213 -15.74 -9.32 -6.89
N PRO A 214 -15.50 -10.48 -7.52
CA PRO A 214 -16.06 -10.78 -8.83
C PRO A 214 -17.56 -10.51 -8.86
N LEU A 215 -17.99 -9.65 -9.79
CA LEU A 215 -19.37 -9.24 -9.93
C LEU A 215 -19.90 -9.75 -11.28
N ARG A 216 -20.92 -10.61 -11.23
CA ARG A 216 -21.53 -11.17 -12.43
C ARG A 216 -22.32 -10.09 -13.16
N ASP A 217 -22.05 -9.90 -14.44
CA ASP A 217 -22.75 -8.93 -15.28
C ASP A 217 -23.76 -9.62 -16.21
N VAL A 218 -24.95 -9.92 -15.67
CA VAL A 218 -26.01 -10.60 -16.42
C VAL A 218 -26.67 -9.68 -17.44
N LEU A 219 -26.68 -8.38 -17.18
CA LEU A 219 -27.43 -7.38 -17.94
C LEU A 219 -26.54 -6.59 -18.92
N GLY A 220 -25.25 -6.92 -19.05
CA GLY A 220 -24.30 -6.24 -19.94
C GLY A 220 -23.99 -4.80 -19.51
N VAL A 221 -24.17 -4.48 -18.22
CA VAL A 221 -24.04 -3.12 -17.68
C VAL A 221 -22.60 -2.61 -17.76
N GLN A 222 -21.62 -3.50 -17.58
CA GLN A 222 -20.21 -3.09 -17.63
C GLN A 222 -19.79 -2.67 -19.03
N ALA A 223 -20.25 -3.39 -20.07
CA ALA A 223 -19.95 -3.06 -21.45
C ALA A 223 -20.52 -1.69 -21.83
N ALA A 224 -21.80 -1.45 -21.51
CA ALA A 224 -22.45 -0.17 -21.74
C ALA A 224 -21.74 0.99 -21.02
N LEU A 225 -21.34 0.82 -19.76
CA LEU A 225 -20.60 1.85 -19.01
C LEU A 225 -19.23 2.17 -19.63
N LEU A 226 -18.52 1.16 -20.14
CA LEU A 226 -17.22 1.35 -20.79
C LEU A 226 -17.34 2.05 -22.14
N GLU A 227 -18.32 1.65 -22.95
CA GLU A 227 -18.63 2.28 -24.23
C GLU A 227 -19.01 3.76 -24.03
N GLU A 228 -19.89 4.04 -23.07
CA GLU A 228 -20.31 5.41 -22.73
C GLU A 228 -19.14 6.27 -22.22
N ALA A 229 -18.26 5.71 -21.39
CA ALA A 229 -17.06 6.42 -20.94
C ALA A 229 -16.08 6.70 -22.09
N ALA A 230 -16.05 5.85 -23.12
CA ALA A 230 -15.20 6.02 -24.30
C ALA A 230 -15.80 6.95 -25.37
N ALA A 231 -17.14 7.06 -25.45
CA ALA A 231 -17.85 7.76 -26.52
C ALA A 231 -17.78 9.31 -26.47
N GLY A 232 -17.12 9.91 -25.47
CA GLY A 232 -16.69 11.31 -25.55
C GLY A 232 -16.48 12.00 -24.21
N GLY A 233 -15.30 12.60 -24.04
CA GLY A 233 -14.90 13.50 -22.95
C GLY A 233 -14.94 12.88 -21.55
N ALA A 234 -14.27 13.51 -20.58
CA ALA A 234 -14.44 13.13 -19.18
C ALA A 234 -15.92 13.29 -18.77
N ARG A 235 -16.59 12.20 -18.39
CA ARG A 235 -18.00 12.20 -17.94
C ARG A 235 -18.04 12.09 -16.43
N THR A 236 -19.03 12.73 -15.80
CA THR A 236 -19.22 12.57 -14.37
C THR A 236 -19.78 11.18 -14.04
N LEU A 237 -19.49 10.68 -12.84
CA LEU A 237 -20.03 9.42 -12.35
C LEU A 237 -21.55 9.37 -12.45
N ALA A 238 -22.25 10.42 -12.00
CA ALA A 238 -23.71 10.48 -12.06
C ALA A 238 -24.25 10.47 -13.48
N ALA A 239 -23.59 11.14 -14.43
CA ALA A 239 -24.00 11.14 -15.83
C ALA A 239 -23.91 9.74 -16.45
N LEU A 240 -22.84 8.98 -16.17
CA LEU A 240 -22.71 7.60 -16.64
C LEU A 240 -23.81 6.70 -16.07
N VAL A 241 -24.06 6.82 -14.76
CA VAL A 241 -25.08 6.02 -14.07
C VAL A 241 -26.50 6.32 -14.58
N ALA A 242 -26.82 7.60 -14.79
CA ALA A 242 -28.15 8.05 -15.22
C ALA A 242 -28.54 7.62 -16.64
N ARG A 243 -27.57 7.24 -17.47
CA ARG A 243 -27.82 6.73 -18.83
C ARG A 243 -28.22 5.26 -18.87
N THR A 244 -28.22 4.58 -17.73
CA THR A 244 -28.63 3.19 -17.62
C THR A 244 -30.07 3.09 -17.10
N ALA A 245 -30.79 2.04 -17.51
CA ALA A 245 -32.15 1.79 -17.03
C ALA A 245 -32.21 1.40 -15.53
N LEU A 246 -31.07 1.06 -14.91
CA LEU A 246 -30.98 0.57 -13.53
C LEU A 246 -29.85 1.30 -12.78
N PRO A 247 -30.06 2.56 -12.33
CA PRO A 247 -29.02 3.40 -11.75
C PRO A 247 -28.26 2.77 -10.57
N ALA A 248 -28.97 2.12 -9.64
CA ALA A 248 -28.34 1.49 -8.48
C ALA A 248 -27.41 0.33 -8.87
N VAL A 249 -27.82 -0.47 -9.85
CA VAL A 249 -27.02 -1.58 -10.39
C VAL A 249 -25.82 -1.03 -11.15
N ALA A 250 -26.03 -0.04 -12.01
CA ALA A 250 -24.94 0.63 -12.74
C ALA A 250 -23.91 1.26 -11.81
N ARG A 251 -24.33 1.87 -10.69
CA ARG A 251 -23.40 2.42 -9.70
C ARG A 251 -22.50 1.34 -9.10
N ALA A 252 -23.07 0.18 -8.73
CA ALA A 252 -22.27 -0.95 -8.23
C ALA A 252 -21.26 -1.45 -9.28
N HIS A 253 -21.70 -1.61 -10.53
CA HIS A 253 -20.81 -2.01 -11.63
C HIS A 253 -19.74 -0.95 -11.95
N LEU A 254 -20.06 0.33 -11.84
CA LEU A 254 -19.09 1.41 -12.04
C LEU A 254 -18.00 1.38 -10.95
N LEU A 255 -18.38 1.25 -9.68
CA LEU A 255 -17.41 1.10 -8.58
C LEU A 255 -16.55 -0.16 -8.75
N HIS A 256 -17.15 -1.26 -9.22
CA HIS A 256 -16.42 -2.48 -9.57
C HIS A 256 -15.37 -2.23 -10.67
N LEU A 257 -15.75 -1.55 -11.75
CA LEU A 257 -14.83 -1.20 -12.84
C LEU A 257 -13.72 -0.25 -12.40
N LEU A 258 -14.00 0.69 -11.49
CA LEU A 258 -12.99 1.56 -10.88
C LEU A 258 -12.01 0.79 -9.99
N TRP A 259 -12.51 -0.13 -9.15
CA TRP A 259 -11.66 -1.00 -8.33
C TRP A 259 -10.71 -1.82 -9.21
N HIS A 260 -11.24 -2.43 -10.27
CA HIS A 260 -10.46 -3.24 -11.22
C HIS A 260 -9.71 -2.40 -12.25
N ARG A 261 -9.68 -1.07 -12.09
CA ARG A 261 -8.91 -0.14 -12.93
C ARG A 261 -9.19 -0.27 -14.42
N ARG A 262 -10.44 -0.63 -14.77
CA ARG A 262 -10.97 -0.58 -16.14
C ARG A 262 -11.55 0.78 -16.48
N LEU A 263 -11.98 1.50 -15.44
CA LEU A 263 -12.26 2.93 -15.44
C LEU A 263 -11.30 3.62 -14.46
N GLY A 264 -11.08 4.92 -14.66
CA GLY A 264 -10.27 5.75 -13.78
C GLY A 264 -11.02 6.97 -13.25
N VAL A 265 -10.60 7.44 -12.06
CA VAL A 265 -11.00 8.68 -11.40
C VAL A 265 -9.76 9.38 -10.82
N ASP A 266 -9.90 10.64 -10.43
CA ASP A 266 -8.85 11.37 -9.72
C ASP A 266 -8.91 11.06 -8.23
N LEU A 267 -7.90 10.37 -7.71
CA LEU A 267 -7.76 10.04 -6.28
C LEU A 267 -7.31 11.23 -5.43
N ALA A 268 -6.84 12.33 -6.05
CA ALA A 268 -6.48 13.54 -5.32
C ALA A 268 -7.72 14.32 -4.83
N ARG A 269 -8.89 14.07 -5.43
CA ARG A 269 -10.16 14.72 -5.10
C ARG A 269 -11.09 13.73 -4.39
N PRO A 270 -12.05 14.20 -3.58
CA PRO A 270 -13.08 13.33 -3.04
C PRO A 270 -13.90 12.65 -4.14
N LEU A 271 -14.23 11.37 -3.96
CA LEU A 271 -15.17 10.68 -4.83
C LEU A 271 -16.59 11.21 -4.61
N THR A 272 -17.17 11.81 -5.65
CA THR A 272 -18.52 12.39 -5.65
C THR A 272 -19.24 12.05 -6.95
N ASP A 273 -20.53 12.38 -7.03
CA ASP A 273 -21.32 12.23 -8.26
C ASP A 273 -20.79 13.09 -9.43
N SER A 274 -20.09 14.18 -9.11
CA SER A 274 -19.42 15.05 -10.09
C SER A 274 -18.01 14.61 -10.47
N SER A 275 -17.49 13.52 -9.87
CA SER A 275 -16.15 13.02 -10.20
C SER A 275 -16.08 12.62 -11.67
N ALA A 276 -15.09 13.15 -12.37
CA ALA A 276 -14.76 12.74 -13.73
C ALA A 276 -14.32 11.28 -13.76
N VAL A 277 -14.86 10.53 -14.72
CA VAL A 277 -14.58 9.13 -15.00
C VAL A 277 -14.10 9.00 -16.44
N TRP A 278 -13.06 8.19 -16.65
CA TRP A 278 -12.49 7.92 -17.97
C TRP A 278 -12.17 6.43 -18.15
N PRO A 279 -12.08 5.94 -19.40
CA PRO A 279 -11.59 4.60 -19.67
C PRO A 279 -10.12 4.46 -19.27
N ALA A 280 -9.76 3.31 -18.70
CA ALA A 280 -8.37 3.01 -18.38
C ALA A 280 -7.50 3.10 -19.63
N GLY A 281 -6.32 3.70 -19.49
CA GLY A 281 -5.42 3.84 -20.62
C GLY A 281 -5.71 5.03 -21.57
N GLY A 282 -6.85 5.72 -21.43
CA GLY A 282 -7.16 6.93 -22.21
C GLY A 282 -6.32 8.13 -21.79
N GLY A 283 -5.60 8.75 -22.72
CA GLY A 283 -4.80 9.95 -22.48
C GLY A 283 -5.67 11.21 -22.31
N GLN A 284 -5.35 12.02 -21.30
CA GLN A 284 -5.49 13.48 -21.42
C GLN A 284 -4.06 14.01 -21.46
N GLU A 285 -3.49 14.04 -22.66
CA GLU A 285 -2.45 15.02 -22.95
C GLU A 285 -3.18 16.34 -23.12
N SER A 286 -3.04 17.22 -22.15
CA SER A 286 -3.40 18.63 -22.25
C SER A 286 -2.46 19.40 -21.34
#